data_AF-A0A143WY11-F1
#
_entry.id   AF-A0A143WY11-F1
#
_cell.length_a   1.000
_cell.length_b   1.000
_cell.length_c   1.000
_cell.angle_alpha   90.00
_cell.angle_beta   90.00
_cell.angle_gamma   90.00
#
_symmetry.space_group_name_H-M   'P 1'
#
loop_
_entity.id
_entity.type
_entity.pdbx_description
1 polymer ?
#
loop_
_entity_poly.entity_id
_entity_poly.type
_entity_poly.pdbx_seq_one_letter_code
_entity_poly.pdbx_strand_id
1 'polypeptide(L)'
;MIQFFKANMEPRKRLRMVELGIAIVLCIASVVSIGYGLFDVYGSVGNIQFVQSLEMTRDEEMEDYSEDNTICDVTYRNGDAELVVSYSYDDYMNLEEDTITAYEYENNQGMKLYFDHQDVTDAEIQYSYQQTRANELTSLFNFGMASFILMISVLIMTLFARQFTTYEKGWFLSIMVLATIISVLFPEESANGVNGIVIMLLYLLDTFLNILCELLISKQSRYNFLVSVLVEIVEIAMCIVLMYRFATMATTLFFWLPIDIISYINWSRHKDDQEDELTVVRRMKGYQEVLVIVGIVVWTVVVGYFISGLDIATDFINNQTLETAIIYIDACASAVGIANGLFIFFRLREQWIAWYICAFLEMIINIVSGQYVLLPLKLGYFTNTTYGYIKWTKYIQSHSKEKQAQIS
;
A
#
# COMPACT_ATOMS: atom_id res chain seq x y z
N MET A 1 -31.00 8.88 0.69
CA MET A 1 -29.66 9.10 0.12
C MET A 1 -29.41 10.57 -0.28
N ILE A 2 -30.20 11.18 -1.19
CA ILE A 2 -29.98 12.57 -1.66
C ILE A 2 -30.10 13.62 -0.53
N GLN A 3 -31.04 13.47 0.40
CA GLN A 3 -31.18 14.40 1.53
C GLN A 3 -30.03 14.30 2.55
N PHE A 4 -29.46 13.11 2.74
CA PHE A 4 -28.31 12.88 3.62
C PHE A 4 -27.05 13.59 3.09
N PHE A 5 -26.74 13.44 1.79
CA PHE A 5 -25.63 14.17 1.18
C PHE A 5 -25.86 15.67 1.18
N LYS A 6 -27.06 16.17 0.87
CA LYS A 6 -27.36 17.60 0.97
C LYS A 6 -27.14 18.16 2.39
N ALA A 7 -27.35 17.34 3.42
CA ALA A 7 -27.13 17.71 4.81
C ALA A 7 -25.65 17.68 5.22
N ASN A 8 -24.79 16.89 4.58
CA ASN A 8 -23.38 16.72 4.98
C ASN A 8 -22.36 17.37 4.01
N MET A 9 -22.82 17.78 2.83
CA MET A 9 -22.02 18.44 1.80
C MET A 9 -21.49 19.80 2.23
N GLU A 10 -20.41 20.22 1.56
CA GLU A 10 -19.73 21.49 1.80
C GLU A 10 -20.72 22.67 1.75
N PRO A 11 -20.91 23.40 2.88
CA PRO A 11 -21.88 24.49 2.95
C PRO A 11 -21.44 25.70 2.12
N ARG A 12 -20.13 25.92 1.93
CA ARG A 12 -19.62 27.06 1.16
C ARG A 12 -19.74 26.78 -0.33
N LYS A 13 -20.76 27.38 -0.97
CA LYS A 13 -21.04 27.19 -2.41
C LYS A 13 -19.81 27.39 -3.31
N ARG A 14 -18.98 28.41 -3.06
CA ARG A 14 -17.76 28.65 -3.86
C ARG A 14 -16.74 27.53 -3.74
N LEU A 15 -16.44 27.10 -2.51
CA LEU A 15 -15.48 26.02 -2.25
C LEU A 15 -15.95 24.71 -2.88
N ARG A 16 -17.24 24.38 -2.70
CA ARG A 16 -17.86 23.20 -3.33
C ARG A 16 -17.74 23.19 -4.85
N MET A 17 -17.93 24.35 -5.51
CA MET A 17 -17.78 24.44 -6.97
C MET A 17 -16.33 24.20 -7.40
N VAL A 18 -15.36 24.69 -6.62
CA VAL A 18 -13.94 24.46 -6.88
C VAL A 18 -13.60 22.98 -6.69
N GLU A 19 -14.00 22.37 -5.57
CA GLU A 19 -13.75 20.95 -5.29
C GLU A 19 -14.37 20.03 -6.35
N LEU A 20 -15.61 20.31 -6.76
CA LEU A 20 -16.26 19.58 -7.87
C LEU A 20 -15.55 19.81 -9.20
N GLY A 21 -15.07 21.04 -9.47
CA GLY A 21 -14.26 21.34 -10.65
C GLY A 21 -12.97 20.52 -10.67
N ILE A 22 -12.26 20.45 -9.54
CA ILE A 22 -11.05 19.63 -9.37
C ILE A 22 -11.37 18.15 -9.61
N ALA A 23 -12.44 17.64 -9.00
CA ALA A 23 -12.87 16.24 -9.19
C ALA A 23 -13.17 15.93 -10.68
N ILE A 24 -13.81 16.84 -11.40
CA ILE A 24 -14.07 16.67 -12.85
C ILE A 24 -12.77 16.64 -13.64
N VAL A 25 -11.82 17.54 -13.34
CA VAL A 25 -10.51 17.56 -14.02
C VAL A 25 -9.74 16.27 -13.76
N LEU A 26 -9.72 15.79 -12.52
CA LEU A 26 -9.07 14.52 -12.16
C LEU A 26 -9.74 13.32 -12.83
N CYS A 27 -11.07 13.33 -12.96
CA CYS A 27 -11.82 12.32 -13.71
C CYS A 27 -11.40 12.28 -15.18
N ILE A 28 -11.34 13.45 -15.83
CA ILE A 28 -10.93 13.56 -17.22
C ILE A 28 -9.47 13.11 -17.38
N ALA A 29 -8.57 13.55 -16.51
CA ALA A 29 -7.16 13.14 -16.50
C ALA A 29 -7.04 11.60 -16.41
N SER A 30 -7.77 11.00 -15.47
CA SER A 30 -7.80 9.55 -15.30
C SER A 30 -8.29 8.81 -16.55
N VAL A 31 -9.45 9.20 -17.09
CA VAL A 31 -10.06 8.56 -18.26
C VAL A 31 -9.18 8.71 -19.50
N VAL A 32 -8.58 9.89 -19.71
CA VAL A 32 -7.69 10.14 -20.85
C VAL A 32 -6.40 9.34 -20.73
N SER A 33 -5.76 9.32 -19.56
CA SER A 33 -4.50 8.60 -19.35
C SER A 33 -4.68 7.08 -19.51
N ILE A 34 -5.69 6.50 -18.85
CA ILE A 34 -5.98 5.07 -18.97
C ILE A 34 -6.47 4.73 -20.38
N GLY A 35 -7.35 5.56 -20.95
CA GLY A 35 -7.90 5.34 -22.29
C GLY A 35 -6.84 5.38 -23.38
N TYR A 36 -5.92 6.35 -23.33
CA TYR A 36 -4.79 6.41 -24.25
C TYR A 36 -3.84 5.24 -24.03
N GLY A 37 -3.50 4.92 -22.76
CA GLY A 37 -2.65 3.78 -22.44
C GLY A 37 -3.18 2.47 -23.00
N LEU A 38 -4.47 2.17 -22.80
CA LEU A 38 -5.11 0.96 -23.34
C LEU A 38 -5.17 0.97 -24.87
N PHE A 39 -5.46 2.12 -25.49
CA PHE A 39 -5.51 2.23 -26.95
C PHE A 39 -4.14 1.91 -27.58
N ASP A 40 -3.06 2.35 -26.95
CA ASP A 40 -1.70 2.18 -27.44
C ASP A 40 -1.18 0.76 -27.16
N VAL A 41 -1.41 0.21 -25.96
CA VAL A 41 -1.07 -1.19 -25.61
C VAL A 41 -1.76 -2.19 -26.54
N TYR A 42 -3.07 -2.03 -26.77
CA TYR A 42 -3.83 -2.90 -27.69
C TYR A 42 -3.74 -2.48 -29.16
N GLY A 43 -2.81 -1.58 -29.49
CA GLY A 43 -2.47 -1.23 -30.86
C GLY A 43 -1.88 -2.41 -31.62
N SER A 44 -1.91 -2.33 -32.95
CA SER A 44 -1.22 -3.31 -33.80
C SER A 44 0.27 -2.98 -33.85
N VAL A 45 1.12 -4.00 -33.68
CA VAL A 45 2.57 -3.92 -33.92
C VAL A 45 2.93 -3.34 -35.29
N GLY A 46 2.05 -3.52 -36.27
CA GLY A 46 2.31 -3.21 -37.68
C GLY A 46 3.18 -4.27 -38.33
N ASN A 47 3.94 -3.88 -39.35
CA ASN A 47 4.91 -4.76 -39.99
C ASN A 47 6.21 -4.73 -39.19
N ILE A 48 6.71 -5.90 -38.82
CA ILE A 48 7.93 -6.09 -38.05
C ILE A 48 8.91 -6.93 -38.88
N GLN A 49 10.20 -6.59 -38.81
CA GLN A 49 11.24 -7.28 -39.57
C GLN A 49 12.38 -7.68 -38.66
N PHE A 50 12.91 -8.88 -38.91
CA PHE A 50 14.15 -9.32 -38.29
C PHE A 50 15.31 -8.40 -38.71
N VAL A 51 16.08 -7.93 -37.73
CA VAL A 51 17.22 -7.02 -37.94
C VAL A 51 18.53 -7.78 -37.80
N GLN A 52 18.76 -8.38 -36.64
CA GLN A 52 20.02 -9.04 -36.28
C GLN A 52 19.85 -10.00 -35.10
N SER A 53 20.82 -10.89 -34.92
CA SER A 53 21.01 -11.63 -33.67
C SER A 53 22.09 -10.97 -32.84
N LEU A 54 21.90 -10.90 -31.53
CA LEU A 54 22.86 -10.34 -30.59
C LEU A 54 22.99 -11.21 -29.36
N GLU A 55 24.18 -11.28 -28.81
CA GLU A 55 24.45 -12.01 -27.57
C GLU A 55 24.14 -11.08 -26.39
N MET A 56 23.25 -11.48 -25.51
CA MET A 56 22.90 -10.76 -24.29
C MET A 56 23.47 -11.50 -23.08
N THR A 57 23.90 -10.76 -22.08
CA THR A 57 24.42 -11.30 -20.81
C THR A 57 23.36 -11.18 -19.73
N ARG A 58 23.25 -12.21 -18.90
CA ARG A 58 22.37 -12.28 -17.74
C ARG A 58 22.66 -11.14 -16.76
N ASP A 59 21.61 -10.49 -16.28
CA ASP A 59 21.65 -9.44 -15.27
C ASP A 59 21.09 -9.99 -13.95
N GLU A 60 21.96 -10.64 -13.18
CA GLU A 60 21.60 -11.27 -11.89
C GLU A 60 21.12 -10.25 -10.84
N GLU A 61 21.44 -8.96 -10.98
CA GLU A 61 20.99 -7.92 -10.04
C GLU A 61 19.49 -7.62 -10.18
N MET A 62 18.89 -7.95 -11.33
CA MET A 62 17.47 -7.74 -11.65
C MET A 62 16.61 -8.98 -11.38
N GLU A 63 17.21 -10.09 -10.95
CA GLU A 63 16.51 -11.34 -10.66
C GLU A 63 16.04 -11.39 -9.21
N ASP A 64 14.73 -11.47 -8.98
CA ASP A 64 14.10 -11.61 -7.67
C ASP A 64 13.46 -13.01 -7.57
N TYR A 65 14.24 -14.01 -7.14
CA TYR A 65 13.83 -15.42 -7.11
C TYR A 65 13.91 -16.04 -5.72
N SER A 66 12.84 -16.74 -5.33
CA SER A 66 12.75 -17.55 -4.11
C SER A 66 12.75 -19.05 -4.44
N GLU A 67 13.14 -19.91 -3.48
CA GLU A 67 13.00 -21.37 -3.61
C GLU A 67 11.54 -21.84 -3.76
N ASP A 68 10.58 -20.99 -3.36
CA ASP A 68 9.15 -21.27 -3.46
C ASP A 68 8.54 -20.81 -4.81
N ASN A 69 9.32 -20.15 -5.67
CA ASN A 69 8.81 -19.65 -6.95
C ASN A 69 8.54 -20.83 -7.90
N THR A 70 7.39 -20.80 -8.59
CA THR A 70 7.11 -21.79 -9.65
C THR A 70 7.69 -21.39 -11.00
N ILE A 71 7.95 -20.09 -11.19
CA ILE A 71 8.46 -19.47 -12.41
C ILE A 71 9.49 -18.42 -11.99
N CYS A 72 10.64 -18.39 -12.66
CA CYS A 72 11.72 -17.44 -12.45
C CYS A 72 11.94 -16.64 -13.73
N ASP A 73 11.74 -15.33 -13.66
CA ASP A 73 12.00 -14.42 -14.78
C ASP A 73 13.48 -14.02 -14.78
N VAL A 74 14.20 -14.41 -15.82
CA VAL A 74 15.63 -14.12 -16.00
C VAL A 74 15.78 -13.00 -17.01
N THR A 75 16.48 -11.94 -16.60
CA THR A 75 16.70 -10.76 -17.44
C THR A 75 18.07 -10.83 -18.11
N TYR A 76 18.10 -10.76 -19.43
CA TYR A 76 19.32 -10.66 -20.24
C TYR A 76 19.43 -9.30 -20.88
N ARG A 77 20.63 -8.72 -20.89
CA ARG A 77 20.87 -7.37 -21.40
C ARG A 77 22.05 -7.27 -22.36
N ASN A 78 21.94 -6.30 -23.26
CA ASN A 78 23.06 -5.80 -24.06
C ASN A 78 22.90 -4.28 -24.21
N GLY A 79 23.59 -3.52 -23.35
CA GLY A 79 23.40 -2.06 -23.25
C GLY A 79 21.99 -1.69 -22.79
N ASP A 80 21.25 -0.97 -23.63
CA ASP A 80 19.85 -0.59 -23.37
C ASP A 80 18.84 -1.66 -23.83
N ALA A 81 19.29 -2.73 -24.49
CA ALA A 81 18.44 -3.83 -24.91
C ALA A 81 18.22 -4.82 -23.76
N GLU A 82 16.97 -5.27 -23.59
CA GLU A 82 16.54 -6.15 -22.50
C GLU A 82 15.64 -7.26 -23.06
N LEU A 83 15.86 -8.48 -22.61
CA LEU A 83 15.04 -9.66 -22.89
C LEU A 83 14.78 -10.38 -21.56
N VAL A 84 13.51 -10.53 -21.21
CA VAL A 84 13.09 -11.32 -20.05
C VAL A 84 12.61 -12.68 -20.53
N VAL A 85 13.18 -13.75 -19.99
CA VAL A 85 12.79 -15.14 -20.29
C VAL A 85 12.33 -15.82 -19.01
N SER A 86 11.11 -16.34 -19.03
CA SER A 86 10.52 -17.05 -17.89
C SER A 86 10.92 -18.53 -17.92
N TYR A 87 11.60 -18.99 -16.88
CA TYR A 87 11.97 -20.40 -16.69
C TYR A 87 11.13 -21.03 -15.58
N SER A 88 10.94 -22.36 -15.62
CA SER A 88 10.51 -23.05 -14.41
C SER A 88 11.64 -23.00 -13.36
N TYR A 89 11.31 -23.10 -12.07
CA TYR A 89 12.34 -23.08 -11.02
C TYR A 89 13.39 -24.18 -11.20
N ASP A 90 12.97 -25.39 -11.60
CA ASP A 90 13.88 -26.48 -11.88
C ASP A 90 14.81 -26.15 -13.06
N ASP A 91 14.30 -25.53 -14.13
CA ASP A 91 15.12 -25.14 -15.28
C ASP A 91 16.07 -24.00 -14.91
N TYR A 92 15.60 -23.03 -14.12
CA TYR A 92 16.39 -21.93 -13.58
C TYR A 92 17.60 -22.42 -12.77
N MET A 93 17.39 -23.38 -11.87
CA MET A 93 18.48 -23.97 -11.06
C MET A 93 19.52 -24.73 -11.91
N ASN A 94 19.14 -25.13 -13.12
CA ASN A 94 20.00 -25.84 -14.07
C ASN A 94 20.52 -24.92 -15.20
N LEU A 95 20.30 -23.61 -15.14
CA LEU A 95 20.87 -22.67 -16.11
C LEU A 95 22.39 -22.59 -15.90
N GLU A 96 23.15 -23.18 -16.83
CA GLU A 96 24.63 -23.15 -16.82
C GLU A 96 25.22 -21.99 -17.64
N GLU A 97 24.43 -21.37 -18.53
CA GLU A 97 24.89 -20.31 -19.44
C GLU A 97 24.37 -18.92 -19.02
N ASP A 98 25.31 -18.01 -18.74
CA ASP A 98 25.02 -16.60 -18.40
C ASP A 98 24.77 -15.72 -19.64
N THR A 99 24.65 -16.34 -20.81
CA THR A 99 24.48 -15.65 -22.09
C THR A 99 23.36 -16.28 -22.90
N ILE A 100 22.60 -15.46 -23.61
CA ILE A 100 21.56 -15.92 -24.54
C ILE A 100 21.74 -15.25 -25.90
N THR A 101 21.40 -15.97 -26.97
CA THR A 101 21.29 -15.38 -28.30
C THR A 101 19.89 -14.79 -28.47
N ALA A 102 19.79 -13.46 -28.44
CA ALA A 102 18.55 -12.74 -28.68
C ALA A 102 18.41 -12.36 -30.16
N TYR A 103 17.20 -12.51 -30.69
CA TYR A 103 16.82 -12.13 -32.05
C TYR A 103 16.05 -10.81 -32.01
N GLU A 104 16.63 -9.76 -32.61
CA GLU A 104 16.06 -8.41 -32.64
C GLU A 104 15.11 -8.25 -33.84
N TYR A 105 13.90 -7.80 -33.53
CA TYR A 105 12.88 -7.46 -34.51
C TYR A 105 12.50 -5.99 -34.34
N GLU A 106 12.44 -5.25 -35.45
CA GLU A 106 12.11 -3.83 -35.44
C GLU A 106 10.86 -3.56 -36.26
N ASN A 107 9.95 -2.74 -35.72
CA ASN A 107 8.77 -2.30 -36.44
C ASN A 107 9.03 -0.99 -37.20
N ASN A 108 8.10 -0.61 -38.08
CA ASN A 108 8.19 0.63 -38.86
C ASN A 108 8.22 1.93 -38.02
N GLN A 109 7.94 1.86 -36.71
CA GLN A 109 7.97 2.99 -35.79
C GLN A 109 9.29 3.07 -35.01
N GLY A 110 10.24 2.16 -35.28
CA GLY A 110 11.54 2.09 -34.59
C GLY A 110 11.50 1.37 -33.24
N MET A 111 10.40 0.69 -32.92
CA MET A 111 10.30 -0.13 -31.72
C MET A 111 11.00 -1.46 -31.95
N LYS A 112 11.85 -1.83 -30.99
CA LYS A 112 12.62 -3.06 -31.00
C LYS A 112 12.02 -4.05 -30.01
N LEU A 113 11.82 -5.28 -30.46
CA LEU A 113 11.41 -6.42 -29.65
C LEU A 113 12.49 -7.49 -29.75
N TYR A 114 12.74 -8.19 -28.66
CA TYR A 114 13.75 -9.24 -28.57
C TYR A 114 13.09 -10.56 -28.22
N PHE A 115 13.58 -11.64 -28.80
CA PHE A 115 13.11 -13.02 -28.56
C PHE A 115 14.29 -13.97 -28.45
N ASP A 116 14.12 -15.08 -27.73
CA ASP A 116 15.12 -16.14 -27.56
C ASP A 116 15.15 -17.15 -28.73
N HIS A 117 14.27 -17.00 -29.73
CA HIS A 117 14.19 -17.85 -30.91
C HIS A 117 13.82 -17.06 -32.17
N GLN A 118 14.13 -17.63 -33.34
CA GLN A 118 13.93 -16.97 -34.64
C GLN A 118 12.55 -17.21 -35.27
N ASP A 119 11.91 -18.35 -34.98
CA ASP A 119 10.61 -18.72 -35.56
C ASP A 119 9.45 -18.14 -34.73
N VAL A 120 9.45 -16.83 -34.52
CA VAL A 120 8.47 -16.13 -33.67
C VAL A 120 7.14 -16.01 -34.40
N THR A 121 6.05 -16.36 -33.72
CA THR A 121 4.69 -16.25 -34.26
C THR A 121 4.15 -14.82 -34.15
N ASP A 122 3.21 -14.45 -35.04
CA ASP A 122 2.51 -13.15 -34.97
C ASP A 122 1.84 -12.90 -33.60
N ALA A 123 1.41 -13.98 -32.93
CA ALA A 123 0.78 -13.90 -31.61
C ALA A 123 1.79 -13.55 -30.51
N GLU A 124 2.98 -14.16 -30.53
CA GLU A 124 4.07 -13.86 -29.60
C GLU A 124 4.59 -12.44 -29.80
N ILE A 125 4.73 -12.01 -31.05
CA ILE A 125 5.13 -10.63 -31.39
C ILE A 125 4.12 -9.62 -30.82
N GLN A 126 2.82 -9.88 -31.00
CA GLN A 126 1.78 -8.99 -30.50
C GLN A 126 1.70 -8.99 -28.97
N TYR A 127 1.96 -10.12 -28.32
CA TYR A 127 2.02 -10.23 -26.87
C TYR A 127 3.22 -9.48 -26.29
N SER A 128 4.42 -9.69 -26.84
CA SER A 128 5.64 -8.99 -26.45
C SER A 128 5.49 -7.48 -26.61
N TYR A 129 4.89 -7.02 -27.71
CA TYR A 129 4.55 -5.62 -27.90
C TYR A 129 3.63 -5.06 -26.82
N GLN A 130 2.54 -5.78 -26.48
CA GLN A 130 1.61 -5.35 -25.45
C GLN A 130 2.32 -5.17 -24.10
N GLN A 131 3.21 -6.10 -23.75
CA GLN A 131 3.97 -6.05 -22.51
C GLN A 131 4.97 -4.88 -22.50
N THR A 132 5.75 -4.72 -23.57
CA THR A 132 6.72 -3.62 -23.70
C THR A 132 6.03 -2.26 -23.63
N ARG A 133 4.91 -2.07 -24.35
CA ARG A 133 4.13 -0.82 -24.29
C ARG A 133 3.52 -0.59 -22.92
N ALA A 134 3.03 -1.63 -22.25
CA ALA A 134 2.50 -1.51 -20.90
C ALA A 134 3.57 -1.02 -19.93
N ASN A 135 4.79 -1.59 -20.02
CA ASN A 135 5.93 -1.20 -19.20
C ASN A 135 6.36 0.25 -19.47
N GLU A 136 6.52 0.65 -20.73
CA GLU A 136 6.87 2.04 -21.11
C GLU A 136 5.80 3.06 -20.69
N LEU A 137 4.53 2.67 -20.65
CA LEU A 137 3.41 3.53 -20.26
C LEU A 137 3.03 3.40 -18.78
N THR A 138 3.82 2.72 -17.95
CA THR A 138 3.51 2.48 -16.52
C THR A 138 3.25 3.79 -15.77
N SER A 139 4.11 4.80 -15.92
CA SER A 139 3.91 6.11 -15.28
C SER A 139 2.60 6.79 -15.71
N LEU A 140 2.15 6.58 -16.95
CA LEU A 140 0.88 7.11 -17.44
C LEU A 140 -0.31 6.39 -16.81
N PHE A 141 -0.26 5.05 -16.73
CA PHE A 141 -1.28 4.26 -16.04
C PHE A 141 -1.34 4.64 -14.55
N ASN A 142 -0.19 4.77 -13.89
CA ASN A 142 -0.08 5.17 -12.49
C ASN A 142 -0.69 6.56 -12.27
N PHE A 143 -0.38 7.52 -13.14
CA PHE A 143 -1.01 8.84 -13.08
C PHE A 143 -2.53 8.76 -13.25
N GLY A 144 -3.01 7.91 -14.17
CA GLY A 144 -4.43 7.70 -14.40
C GLY A 144 -5.16 7.11 -13.19
N MET A 145 -4.59 6.08 -12.57
CA MET A 145 -5.14 5.43 -11.37
C MET A 145 -5.07 6.33 -10.14
N ALA A 146 -3.93 6.98 -9.91
CA ALA A 146 -3.76 7.92 -8.81
C ALA A 146 -4.69 9.13 -8.94
N SER A 147 -4.91 9.65 -10.15
CA SER A 147 -5.88 10.71 -10.42
C SER A 147 -7.32 10.27 -10.09
N PHE A 148 -7.68 9.02 -10.38
CA PHE A 148 -8.98 8.47 -10.02
C PHE A 148 -9.17 8.38 -8.50
N ILE A 149 -8.17 7.86 -7.79
CA ILE A 149 -8.20 7.74 -6.32
C ILE A 149 -8.21 9.13 -5.66
N LEU A 150 -7.45 10.08 -6.19
CA LEU A 150 -7.46 11.47 -5.73
C LEU A 150 -8.80 12.15 -6.02
N MET A 151 -9.46 11.85 -7.14
CA MET A 151 -10.83 12.30 -7.42
C MET A 151 -11.79 11.79 -6.34
N ILE A 152 -11.76 10.49 -6.03
CA ILE A 152 -12.59 9.90 -4.96
C ILE A 152 -12.30 10.58 -3.62
N SER A 153 -11.02 10.84 -3.32
CA SER A 153 -10.57 11.53 -2.12
C SER A 153 -11.19 12.92 -1.99
N VAL A 154 -11.18 13.72 -3.07
CA VAL A 154 -11.82 15.04 -3.13
C VAL A 154 -13.34 14.92 -2.96
N LEU A 155 -13.98 13.95 -3.62
CA LEU A 155 -15.42 13.73 -3.53
C LEU A 155 -15.85 13.37 -2.11
N ILE A 156 -15.12 12.50 -1.40
CA ILE A 156 -15.40 12.18 0.00
C ILE A 156 -15.32 13.42 0.87
N MET A 157 -14.25 14.21 0.74
CA MET A 157 -14.07 15.44 1.51
C MET A 157 -15.12 16.52 1.19
N THR A 158 -15.70 16.48 -0.02
CA THR A 158 -16.79 17.37 -0.45
C THR A 158 -18.16 16.91 0.06
N LEU A 159 -18.44 15.60 0.00
CA LEU A 159 -19.73 15.00 0.32
C LEU A 159 -19.95 14.85 1.84
N PHE A 160 -18.87 14.62 2.59
CA PHE A 160 -18.87 14.49 4.05
C PHE A 160 -18.21 15.71 4.72
N ALA A 161 -18.18 16.84 4.02
CA ALA A 161 -17.50 18.05 4.41
C ALA A 161 -17.80 18.58 5.82
N ARG A 162 -19.01 18.36 6.35
CA ARG A 162 -19.38 18.79 7.71
C ARG A 162 -18.78 17.93 8.80
N GLN A 163 -18.41 16.69 8.48
CA GLN A 163 -17.78 15.78 9.42
C GLN A 163 -16.29 16.11 9.60
N PHE A 164 -15.66 16.79 8.63
CA PHE A 164 -14.23 17.09 8.66
C PHE A 164 -13.93 18.58 8.86
N THR A 165 -12.95 18.87 9.71
CA THR A 165 -12.39 20.21 9.86
C THR A 165 -11.56 20.60 8.64
N THR A 166 -11.32 21.90 8.45
CA THR A 166 -10.46 22.38 7.35
C THR A 166 -9.05 21.79 7.42
N TYR A 167 -8.51 21.61 8.62
CA TYR A 167 -7.21 20.96 8.82
C TYR A 167 -7.25 19.49 8.35
N GLU A 168 -8.24 18.72 8.80
CA GLU A 168 -8.37 17.30 8.44
C GLU A 168 -8.51 17.10 6.93
N LYS A 169 -9.31 17.95 6.26
CA LYS A 169 -9.42 17.95 4.78
C LYS A 169 -8.09 18.26 4.10
N GLY A 170 -7.42 19.32 4.54
CA GLY A 170 -6.16 19.77 3.96
C GLY A 170 -5.06 18.73 4.14
N TRP A 171 -4.96 18.15 5.34
CA TRP A 171 -4.02 17.08 5.66
C TRP A 171 -4.26 15.84 4.78
N PHE A 172 -5.49 15.34 4.73
CA PHE A 172 -5.85 14.16 3.93
C PHE A 172 -5.50 14.36 2.45
N LEU A 173 -5.95 15.48 1.87
CA LEU A 173 -5.71 15.77 0.45
C LEU A 173 -4.21 15.98 0.16
N SER A 174 -3.44 16.51 1.11
CA SER A 174 -2.00 16.71 0.94
C SER A 174 -1.24 15.38 0.89
N ILE A 175 -1.61 14.41 1.73
CA ILE A 175 -1.04 13.05 1.66
C ILE A 175 -1.44 12.36 0.36
N MET A 176 -2.70 12.47 -0.08
CA MET A 176 -3.15 11.86 -1.33
C MET A 176 -2.49 12.47 -2.58
N VAL A 177 -2.25 13.79 -2.59
CA VAL A 177 -1.48 14.44 -3.66
C VAL A 177 -0.03 13.96 -3.65
N LEU A 178 0.59 13.84 -2.47
CA LEU A 178 1.95 13.32 -2.36
C LEU A 178 2.05 11.87 -2.87
N ALA A 179 1.09 11.01 -2.50
CA ALA A 179 1.02 9.63 -3.00
C ALA A 179 0.91 9.59 -4.53
N THR A 180 0.11 10.48 -5.12
CA THR A 180 -0.04 10.61 -6.57
C THR A 180 1.27 11.02 -7.27
N ILE A 181 2.05 11.92 -6.65
CA ILE A 181 3.35 12.35 -7.21
C ILE A 181 4.34 11.18 -7.15
N ILE A 182 4.46 10.52 -5.98
CA ILE A 182 5.42 9.43 -5.79
C ILE A 182 5.09 8.24 -6.71
N SER A 183 3.82 7.87 -6.88
CA SER A 183 3.44 6.75 -7.77
C SER A 183 3.82 6.94 -9.25
N VAL A 184 3.97 8.19 -9.69
CA VAL A 184 4.37 8.51 -11.07
C VAL A 184 5.89 8.56 -11.21
N LEU A 185 6.58 9.08 -10.19
CA LEU A 185 8.03 9.20 -10.17
C LEU A 185 8.74 7.87 -9.91
N PHE A 186 8.11 6.99 -9.15
CA PHE A 186 8.62 5.67 -8.77
C PHE A 186 7.56 4.63 -9.16
N PRO A 187 7.43 4.30 -10.45
CA PRO A 187 6.56 3.21 -10.88
C PRO A 187 7.06 1.89 -10.29
N GLU A 188 6.12 1.02 -9.89
CA GLU A 188 6.47 -0.31 -9.42
C GLU A 188 6.76 -1.23 -10.60
N GLU A 189 7.76 -2.09 -10.44
CA GLU A 189 8.09 -3.13 -11.39
C GLU A 189 7.16 -4.34 -11.23
N SER A 190 7.19 -5.24 -12.22
CA SER A 190 6.41 -6.48 -12.15
C SER A 190 7.09 -7.47 -11.21
N ALA A 191 6.30 -8.17 -10.40
CA ALA A 191 6.82 -9.14 -9.44
C ALA A 191 5.91 -10.36 -9.39
N ASN A 192 6.50 -11.55 -9.23
CA ASN A 192 5.76 -12.83 -9.08
C ASN A 192 4.74 -13.09 -10.20
N GLY A 193 5.08 -12.73 -11.44
CA GLY A 193 4.20 -12.87 -12.61
C GLY A 193 3.00 -11.90 -12.63
N VAL A 194 2.98 -10.91 -11.74
CA VAL A 194 1.95 -9.86 -11.69
C VAL A 194 2.52 -8.53 -12.17
N ASN A 195 1.78 -7.89 -13.09
CA ASN A 195 2.17 -6.62 -13.69
C ASN A 195 2.25 -5.50 -12.62
N GLY A 196 3.32 -4.70 -12.66
CA GLY A 196 3.55 -3.57 -11.75
C GLY A 196 2.42 -2.55 -11.67
N ILE A 197 1.62 -2.39 -12.74
CA ILE A 197 0.41 -1.55 -12.75
C ILE A 197 -0.63 -2.05 -11.74
N VAL A 198 -0.79 -3.38 -11.62
CA VAL A 198 -1.74 -3.98 -10.66
C VAL A 198 -1.24 -3.80 -9.23
N ILE A 199 0.06 -4.01 -9.01
CA ILE A 199 0.70 -3.82 -7.71
C ILE A 199 0.55 -2.36 -7.26
N MET A 200 0.84 -1.41 -8.16
CA MET A 200 0.67 0.02 -7.91
C MET A 200 -0.78 0.38 -7.56
N LEU A 201 -1.76 -0.19 -8.24
CA LEU A 201 -3.18 0.03 -7.92
C LEU A 201 -3.49 -0.39 -6.48
N LEU A 202 -2.97 -1.56 -6.05
CA LEU A 202 -3.16 -2.04 -4.68
C LEU A 202 -2.48 -1.13 -3.67
N TYR A 203 -1.25 -0.67 -3.91
CA TYR A 203 -0.56 0.28 -3.03
C TYR A 203 -1.28 1.62 -2.90
N LEU A 204 -1.82 2.15 -4.00
CA LEU A 204 -2.59 3.39 -3.97
C LEU A 204 -3.93 3.22 -3.25
N LEU A 205 -4.61 2.08 -3.43
CA LEU A 205 -5.84 1.75 -2.70
C LEU A 205 -5.56 1.59 -1.20
N ASP A 206 -4.50 0.87 -0.86
CA ASP A 206 -4.05 0.67 0.51
C ASP A 206 -3.75 2.01 1.18
N THR A 207 -2.94 2.85 0.54
CA THR A 207 -2.62 4.20 1.01
C THR A 207 -3.88 5.02 1.25
N PHE A 208 -4.81 5.03 0.30
CA PHE A 208 -6.06 5.77 0.42
C PHE A 208 -6.93 5.29 1.59
N LEU A 209 -7.16 3.99 1.69
CA LEU A 209 -8.02 3.40 2.71
C LEU A 209 -7.41 3.56 4.10
N ASN A 210 -6.11 3.31 4.24
CA ASN A 210 -5.41 3.44 5.52
C ASN A 210 -5.40 4.88 6.01
N ILE A 211 -5.05 5.84 5.16
CA ILE A 211 -5.03 7.26 5.53
C ILE A 211 -6.43 7.76 5.91
N LEU A 212 -7.48 7.26 5.24
CA LEU A 212 -8.86 7.55 5.62
C LEU A 212 -9.24 6.90 6.95
N CYS A 213 -8.87 5.63 7.16
CA CYS A 213 -9.13 4.89 8.39
C CYS A 213 -8.51 5.62 9.60
N GLU A 214 -7.22 5.93 9.49
CA GLU A 214 -6.43 6.64 10.49
C GLU A 214 -7.04 7.99 10.87
N LEU A 215 -7.48 8.76 9.88
CA LEU A 215 -8.17 10.03 10.11
C LEU A 215 -9.47 9.84 10.90
N LEU A 216 -10.22 8.76 10.63
CA LEU A 216 -11.44 8.44 11.36
C LEU A 216 -11.14 7.99 12.80
N ILE A 217 -10.06 7.23 13.04
CA ILE A 217 -9.60 6.85 14.38
C ILE A 217 -9.20 8.09 15.18
N SER A 218 -8.44 9.03 14.58
CA SER A 218 -8.04 10.26 15.27
C SER A 218 -9.25 11.11 15.65
N LYS A 219 -10.31 11.05 14.85
CA LYS A 219 -11.62 11.63 15.14
C LYS A 219 -12.48 10.86 16.14
N GLN A 220 -12.09 9.67 16.60
CA GLN A 220 -12.92 8.80 17.46
C GLN A 220 -14.22 8.32 16.78
N SER A 221 -14.23 8.29 15.44
CA SER A 221 -15.39 7.85 14.66
C SER A 221 -15.42 6.34 14.58
N ARG A 222 -16.52 5.70 15.01
CA ARG A 222 -16.71 4.24 14.90
C ARG A 222 -16.69 3.71 13.46
N TYR A 223 -16.89 4.57 12.47
CA TYR A 223 -16.85 4.15 11.06
C TYR A 223 -15.43 3.82 10.59
N ASN A 224 -14.40 4.14 11.40
CA ASN A 224 -13.05 3.68 11.14
C ASN A 224 -12.99 2.16 10.92
N PHE A 225 -13.65 1.36 11.75
CA PHE A 225 -13.62 -0.11 11.63
C PHE A 225 -14.23 -0.63 10.33
N LEU A 226 -15.18 0.10 9.74
CA LEU A 226 -15.74 -0.28 8.43
C LEU A 226 -14.71 -0.03 7.32
N VAL A 227 -13.97 1.08 7.40
CA VAL A 227 -12.88 1.39 6.47
C VAL A 227 -11.70 0.46 6.72
N SER A 228 -11.42 0.12 7.98
CA SER A 228 -10.39 -0.83 8.41
C SER A 228 -10.60 -2.20 7.78
N VAL A 229 -11.83 -2.74 7.80
CA VAL A 229 -12.12 -4.01 7.07
C VAL A 229 -11.78 -3.93 5.58
N LEU A 230 -11.94 -2.77 4.93
CA LEU A 230 -11.53 -2.59 3.54
C LEU A 230 -10.00 -2.53 3.40
N VAL A 231 -9.30 -1.89 4.35
CA VAL A 231 -7.83 -1.93 4.46
C VAL A 231 -7.37 -3.38 4.53
N GLU A 232 -7.88 -4.14 5.50
CA GLU A 232 -7.45 -5.53 5.72
C GLU A 232 -7.65 -6.40 4.47
N ILE A 233 -8.74 -6.19 3.72
CA ILE A 233 -8.99 -6.91 2.46
C ILE A 233 -7.93 -6.56 1.39
N VAL A 234 -7.57 -5.29 1.26
CA VAL A 234 -6.54 -4.87 0.31
C VAL A 234 -5.17 -5.37 0.74
N GLU A 235 -4.87 -5.37 2.04
CA GLU A 235 -3.62 -5.92 2.58
C GLU A 235 -3.48 -7.42 2.34
N ILE A 236 -4.55 -8.19 2.54
CA ILE A 236 -4.57 -9.62 2.17
C ILE A 236 -4.35 -9.78 0.66
N ALA A 237 -5.02 -8.98 -0.17
CA ALA A 237 -4.84 -9.04 -1.62
C ALA A 237 -3.39 -8.73 -2.02
N MET A 238 -2.75 -7.74 -1.38
CA MET A 238 -1.33 -7.44 -1.60
C MET A 238 -0.43 -8.61 -1.18
N CYS A 239 -0.64 -9.19 0.00
CA CYS A 239 0.16 -10.33 0.47
C CYS A 239 0.03 -11.53 -0.48
N ILE A 240 -1.16 -11.78 -1.03
CA ILE A 240 -1.40 -12.85 -2.01
C ILE A 240 -0.71 -12.53 -3.34
N VAL A 241 -0.87 -11.32 -3.87
CA VAL A 241 -0.33 -10.91 -5.17
C VAL A 241 1.19 -10.91 -5.17
N LEU A 242 1.79 -10.41 -4.10
CA LEU A 242 3.23 -10.30 -3.96
C LEU A 242 3.85 -11.54 -3.29
N MET A 243 3.04 -12.56 -2.97
CA MET A 243 3.46 -13.83 -2.34
C MET A 243 4.43 -13.68 -1.15
N TYR A 244 4.29 -12.60 -0.38
CA TYR A 244 5.20 -12.24 0.71
C TYR A 244 4.45 -11.95 2.00
N ARG A 245 5.16 -12.04 3.14
CA ARG A 245 4.66 -11.71 4.49
C ARG A 245 3.41 -12.51 4.92
N PHE A 246 3.45 -13.84 4.78
CA PHE A 246 2.38 -14.74 5.25
C PHE A 246 2.02 -14.58 6.74
N ALA A 247 2.98 -14.19 7.59
CA ALA A 247 2.73 -13.87 9.00
C ALA A 247 1.83 -12.63 9.17
N THR A 248 2.06 -11.59 8.38
CA THR A 248 1.20 -10.39 8.33
C THR A 248 -0.18 -10.76 7.85
N MET A 249 -0.31 -11.52 6.76
CA MET A 249 -1.59 -12.01 6.26
C MET A 249 -2.36 -12.82 7.31
N ALA A 250 -1.69 -13.73 8.03
CA ALA A 250 -2.31 -14.50 9.10
C ALA A 250 -2.78 -13.61 10.26
N THR A 251 -1.98 -12.62 10.64
CA THR A 251 -2.34 -11.65 11.69
C THR A 251 -3.54 -10.80 11.26
N THR A 252 -3.55 -10.32 10.01
CA THR A 252 -4.68 -9.59 9.44
C THR A 252 -5.98 -10.42 9.46
N LEU A 253 -5.91 -11.67 9.01
CA LEU A 253 -7.07 -12.58 8.95
C LEU A 253 -7.61 -12.98 10.34
N PHE A 254 -6.72 -13.40 11.24
CA PHE A 254 -7.12 -14.04 12.50
C PHE A 254 -7.16 -13.09 13.70
N PHE A 255 -6.53 -11.91 13.60
CA PHE A 255 -6.54 -10.92 14.65
C PHE A 255 -7.28 -9.63 14.22
N TRP A 256 -6.84 -8.95 13.16
CA TRP A 256 -7.39 -7.63 12.82
C TRP A 256 -8.85 -7.68 12.40
N LEU A 257 -9.23 -8.52 11.44
CA LEU A 257 -10.63 -8.65 11.01
C LEU A 257 -11.60 -8.94 12.17
N PRO A 258 -11.35 -9.93 13.07
CA PRO A 258 -12.17 -10.12 14.26
C PRO A 258 -12.17 -8.92 15.20
N ILE A 259 -11.00 -8.32 15.47
CA ILE A 259 -10.87 -7.19 16.38
C ILE A 259 -11.64 -5.98 15.87
N ASP A 260 -11.64 -5.69 14.58
CA ASP A 260 -12.38 -4.57 13.99
C ASP A 260 -13.88 -4.73 14.16
N ILE A 261 -14.41 -5.92 13.90
CA ILE A 261 -15.84 -6.21 14.06
C ILE A 261 -16.25 -6.05 15.54
N ILE A 262 -15.47 -6.63 16.45
CA ILE A 262 -15.76 -6.56 17.89
C ILE A 262 -15.59 -5.12 18.39
N SER A 263 -14.59 -4.39 17.90
CA SER A 263 -14.34 -3.00 18.24
C SER A 263 -15.45 -2.07 17.75
N TYR A 264 -15.99 -2.29 16.56
CA TYR A 264 -17.16 -1.56 16.07
C TYR A 264 -18.35 -1.69 17.03
N ILE A 265 -18.62 -2.91 17.50
CA ILE A 265 -19.71 -3.18 18.46
C ILE A 265 -19.42 -2.49 19.80
N ASN A 266 -18.19 -2.62 20.30
CA ASN A 266 -17.80 -2.05 21.59
C ASN A 266 -17.84 -0.52 21.58
N TRP A 267 -17.33 0.11 20.52
CA TRP A 267 -17.36 1.57 20.34
C TRP A 267 -18.80 2.07 20.17
N SER A 268 -19.63 1.34 19.42
CA SER A 268 -21.06 1.67 19.27
C SER A 268 -21.85 1.66 20.58
N ARG A 269 -21.39 0.89 21.59
CA ARG A 269 -21.98 0.85 22.93
C ARG A 269 -21.49 1.97 23.85
N HIS A 270 -20.45 2.72 23.46
CA HIS A 270 -19.84 3.76 24.29
C HIS A 270 -19.71 5.08 23.54
N LYS A 271 -20.81 5.49 22.90
CA LYS A 271 -20.92 6.79 22.26
C LYS A 271 -20.76 7.91 23.29
N ASP A 272 -20.27 9.04 22.82
CA ASP A 272 -20.29 10.27 23.59
C ASP A 272 -21.73 10.77 23.80
N ASP A 273 -22.01 11.37 24.95
CA ASP A 273 -23.36 11.83 25.32
C ASP A 273 -23.78 13.12 24.59
N GLN A 274 -22.81 13.92 24.10
CA GLN A 274 -23.06 15.20 23.40
C GLN A 274 -22.88 15.06 21.89
N GLU A 275 -21.92 14.27 21.42
CA GLU A 275 -21.63 14.05 19.99
C GLU A 275 -21.75 12.56 19.61
N ASP A 276 -22.92 12.15 19.09
CA ASP A 276 -23.25 10.76 18.69
C ASP A 276 -22.27 10.09 17.69
N GLU A 277 -21.45 10.90 17.00
CA GLU A 277 -20.41 10.46 16.06
C GLU A 277 -19.10 10.08 16.78
N LEU A 278 -18.86 10.59 17.98
CA LEU A 278 -17.67 10.35 18.80
C LEU A 278 -17.86 9.18 19.76
N THR A 279 -16.73 8.59 20.18
CA THR A 279 -16.68 7.48 21.13
C THR A 279 -15.82 7.87 22.32
N VAL A 280 -16.27 7.58 23.54
CA VAL A 280 -15.54 7.95 24.77
C VAL A 280 -14.21 7.21 24.86
N VAL A 281 -13.11 7.96 24.92
CA VAL A 281 -11.74 7.43 25.07
C VAL A 281 -11.19 7.65 26.48
N ARG A 282 -10.22 6.83 26.88
CA ARG A 282 -9.65 6.82 28.24
C ARG A 282 -8.13 6.63 28.25
N ARG A 283 -7.54 6.82 29.44
CA ARG A 283 -6.11 6.63 29.70
C ARG A 283 -5.85 5.31 30.41
N MET A 284 -4.77 4.62 30.05
CA MET A 284 -4.29 3.43 30.73
C MET A 284 -3.73 3.74 32.14
N LYS A 285 -3.72 2.74 33.03
CA LYS A 285 -3.03 2.82 34.33
C LYS A 285 -1.57 2.36 34.17
N GLY A 286 -0.62 3.04 34.80
CA GLY A 286 0.83 2.82 34.58
C GLY A 286 1.37 1.39 34.82
N TYR A 287 0.71 0.54 35.62
CA TYR A 287 1.15 -0.86 35.77
C TYR A 287 0.82 -1.72 34.52
N GLN A 288 -0.22 -1.35 33.77
CA GLN A 288 -0.62 -2.05 32.54
C GLN A 288 0.38 -1.77 31.41
N GLU A 289 0.98 -0.59 31.38
CA GLU A 289 2.02 -0.21 30.42
C GLU A 289 3.24 -1.15 30.54
N VAL A 290 3.69 -1.43 31.76
CA VAL A 290 4.82 -2.35 32.01
C VAL A 290 4.51 -3.77 31.52
N LEU A 291 3.29 -4.28 31.75
CA LEU A 291 2.89 -5.61 31.30
C LEU A 291 2.85 -5.71 29.77
N VAL A 292 2.39 -4.66 29.08
CA VAL A 292 2.38 -4.62 27.62
C VAL A 292 3.81 -4.63 27.09
N ILE A 293 4.71 -3.82 27.64
CA ILE A 293 6.12 -3.78 27.21
C ILE A 293 6.77 -5.16 27.37
N VAL A 294 6.56 -5.82 28.51
CA VAL A 294 7.04 -7.18 28.73
C VAL A 294 6.44 -8.16 27.70
N GLY A 295 5.15 -8.04 27.41
CA GLY A 295 4.47 -8.84 26.39
C GLY A 295 5.07 -8.66 25.00
N ILE A 296 5.33 -7.42 24.59
CA ILE A 296 5.99 -7.10 23.30
C ILE A 296 7.37 -7.73 23.25
N VAL A 297 8.20 -7.56 24.28
CA VAL A 297 9.56 -8.13 24.32
C VAL A 297 9.52 -9.66 24.23
N VAL A 298 8.63 -10.31 25.00
CA VAL A 298 8.48 -11.77 24.97
C VAL A 298 8.02 -12.24 23.59
N TRP A 299 7.04 -11.57 22.98
CA TRP A 299 6.56 -11.91 21.64
C TRP A 299 7.65 -11.74 20.60
N THR A 300 8.35 -10.60 20.56
CA THR A 300 9.43 -10.33 19.62
C THR A 300 10.53 -11.38 19.72
N VAL A 301 10.91 -11.80 20.92
CA VAL A 301 11.92 -12.86 21.11
C VAL A 301 11.38 -14.22 20.68
N VAL A 302 10.18 -14.61 21.11
CA VAL A 302 9.63 -15.96 20.84
C VAL A 302 9.29 -16.13 19.36
N VAL A 303 8.56 -15.17 18.78
CA VAL A 303 8.17 -15.20 17.37
C VAL A 303 9.37 -14.95 16.48
N GLY A 304 10.23 -13.98 16.82
CA GLY A 304 11.48 -13.75 16.08
C GLY A 304 12.37 -14.99 16.07
N TYR A 305 12.55 -15.68 17.21
CA TYR A 305 13.28 -16.93 17.29
C TYR A 305 12.64 -18.04 16.45
N PHE A 306 11.31 -18.19 16.54
CA PHE A 306 10.58 -19.23 15.81
C PHE A 306 10.66 -19.02 14.30
N ILE A 307 10.46 -17.78 13.82
CA ILE A 307 10.54 -17.43 12.40
C ILE A 307 11.99 -17.49 11.90
N SER A 308 12.98 -17.00 12.66
CA SER A 308 14.39 -17.09 12.28
C SER A 308 14.95 -18.52 12.26
N GLY A 309 14.27 -19.47 12.91
CA GLY A 309 14.60 -20.89 12.88
C GLY A 309 13.87 -21.68 11.80
N LEU A 310 12.91 -21.05 11.12
CA LEU A 310 12.38 -21.52 9.85
C LEU A 310 13.31 -20.92 8.79
N ASP A 311 13.84 -21.74 7.88
CA ASP A 311 14.69 -21.30 6.77
C ASP A 311 13.84 -20.54 5.74
N ILE A 312 13.23 -19.42 6.16
CA ILE A 312 12.42 -18.55 5.31
C ILE A 312 13.40 -17.55 4.72
N ALA A 313 14.05 -17.95 3.64
CA ALA A 313 14.81 -17.05 2.80
C ALA A 313 13.88 -15.93 2.31
N THR A 314 14.31 -14.67 2.44
CA THR A 314 13.64 -13.51 1.86
C THR A 314 14.60 -12.82 0.90
N ASP A 315 14.22 -12.81 -0.39
CA ASP A 315 15.10 -12.53 -1.53
C ASP A 315 15.58 -11.08 -1.65
N PHE A 316 15.03 -10.18 -0.83
CA PHE A 316 15.41 -8.77 -0.85
C PHE A 316 16.81 -8.50 -0.26
N ILE A 317 17.44 -9.48 0.41
CA ILE A 317 18.62 -9.23 1.27
C ILE A 317 19.68 -10.34 1.21
N ASN A 318 20.75 -10.10 0.46
CA ASN A 318 21.95 -10.96 0.36
C ASN A 318 22.85 -11.01 1.63
N ASN A 319 22.33 -10.63 2.80
CA ASN A 319 23.07 -10.67 4.07
C ASN A 319 22.22 -11.29 5.18
N GLN A 320 22.56 -12.52 5.54
CA GLN A 320 21.89 -13.32 6.58
C GLN A 320 21.71 -12.60 7.93
N THR A 321 22.64 -11.67 8.27
CA THR A 321 22.53 -10.86 9.50
C THR A 321 21.46 -9.77 9.37
N LEU A 322 21.35 -9.17 8.18
CA LEU A 322 20.36 -8.14 7.89
C LEU A 322 18.97 -8.75 7.70
N GLU A 323 18.87 -9.89 7.04
CA GLU A 323 17.64 -10.69 6.94
C GLU A 323 17.11 -11.09 8.32
N THR A 324 17.96 -11.67 9.17
CA THR A 324 17.59 -11.98 10.55
C THR A 324 17.14 -10.71 11.29
N ALA A 325 17.84 -9.59 11.12
CA ALA A 325 17.44 -8.33 11.75
C ALA A 325 16.06 -7.86 11.28
N ILE A 326 15.72 -8.01 10.00
CA ILE A 326 14.38 -7.67 9.48
C ILE A 326 13.32 -8.58 10.05
N ILE A 327 13.57 -9.89 10.14
CA ILE A 327 12.62 -10.84 10.76
C ILE A 327 12.28 -10.40 12.19
N TYR A 328 13.27 -9.98 12.99
CA TYR A 328 13.02 -9.47 14.33
C TYR A 328 12.33 -8.10 14.35
N ILE A 329 12.62 -7.22 13.37
CA ILE A 329 11.91 -5.93 13.20
C ILE A 329 10.44 -6.18 12.86
N ASP A 330 10.15 -7.12 11.96
CA ASP A 330 8.79 -7.51 11.55
C ASP A 330 8.03 -8.17 12.72
N ALA A 331 8.68 -9.08 13.45
CA ALA A 331 8.12 -9.66 14.67
C ALA A 331 7.83 -8.61 15.76
N CYS A 332 8.63 -7.55 15.84
CA CYS A 332 8.38 -6.41 16.71
C CYS A 332 7.20 -5.55 16.22
N ALA A 333 7.16 -5.25 14.91
CA ALA A 333 6.07 -4.51 14.30
C ALA A 333 4.72 -5.23 14.52
N SER A 334 4.68 -6.55 14.31
CA SER A 334 3.48 -7.37 14.52
C SER A 334 3.03 -7.40 15.99
N ALA A 335 3.96 -7.53 16.93
CA ALA A 335 3.66 -7.45 18.36
C ALA A 335 3.03 -6.11 18.76
N VAL A 336 3.64 -5.03 18.26
CA VAL A 336 3.20 -3.66 18.53
C VAL A 336 1.87 -3.38 17.85
N GLY A 337 1.64 -3.88 16.64
CA GLY A 337 0.37 -3.83 15.92
C GLY A 337 -0.76 -4.53 16.68
N ILE A 338 -0.51 -5.73 17.21
CA ILE A 338 -1.47 -6.44 18.07
C ILE A 338 -1.79 -5.63 19.33
N ALA A 339 -0.77 -5.08 20.00
CA ALA A 339 -0.97 -4.20 21.15
C ALA A 339 -1.82 -2.97 20.77
N ASN A 340 -1.55 -2.37 19.62
CA ASN A 340 -2.33 -1.25 19.08
C ASN A 340 -3.80 -1.62 18.88
N GLY A 341 -4.09 -2.74 18.20
CA GLY A 341 -5.46 -3.22 17.97
C GLY A 341 -6.23 -3.42 19.28
N LEU A 342 -5.57 -4.00 20.30
CA LEU A 342 -6.17 -4.15 21.64
C LEU A 342 -6.40 -2.79 22.31
N PHE A 343 -5.49 -1.84 22.18
CA PHE A 343 -5.65 -0.51 22.74
C PHE A 343 -6.79 0.26 22.09
N ILE A 344 -6.94 0.16 20.76
CA ILE A 344 -8.09 0.69 20.02
C ILE A 344 -9.38 0.04 20.52
N PHE A 345 -9.42 -1.29 20.63
CA PHE A 345 -10.58 -2.02 21.17
C PHE A 345 -10.99 -1.50 22.56
N PHE A 346 -10.02 -1.29 23.45
CA PHE A 346 -10.25 -0.77 24.79
C PHE A 346 -10.34 0.76 24.90
N ARG A 347 -10.28 1.47 23.78
CA ARG A 347 -10.37 2.95 23.66
C ARG A 347 -9.30 3.67 24.48
N LEU A 348 -8.09 3.12 24.49
CA LEU A 348 -6.93 3.63 25.22
C LEU A 348 -6.15 4.60 24.33
N ARG A 349 -5.86 5.80 24.85
CA ARG A 349 -5.06 6.80 24.14
C ARG A 349 -3.64 6.31 23.84
N GLU A 350 -3.09 5.44 24.67
CA GLU A 350 -1.74 4.89 24.50
C GLU A 350 -1.57 4.09 23.18
N GLN A 351 -2.67 3.77 22.47
CA GLN A 351 -2.67 3.25 21.09
C GLN A 351 -1.76 4.05 20.15
N TRP A 352 -1.79 5.38 20.22
CA TRP A 352 -0.95 6.23 19.38
C TRP A 352 0.56 6.03 19.63
N ILE A 353 0.98 5.62 20.83
CA ILE A 353 2.40 5.35 21.11
C ILE A 353 2.82 4.04 20.44
N ALA A 354 1.96 3.01 20.53
CA ALA A 354 2.20 1.76 19.81
C ALA A 354 2.25 2.02 18.31
N TRP A 355 1.33 2.83 17.79
CA TRP A 355 1.28 3.14 16.36
C TRP A 355 2.52 3.89 15.85
N TYR A 356 3.09 4.82 16.62
CA TYR A 356 4.38 5.44 16.26
C TYR A 356 5.50 4.43 16.07
N ILE A 357 5.58 3.44 16.96
CA ILE A 357 6.61 2.41 16.91
C ILE A 357 6.36 1.52 15.69
N CYS A 358 5.12 1.08 15.47
CA CYS A 358 4.74 0.26 14.32
C CYS A 358 5.08 0.96 12.99
N ALA A 359 4.62 2.20 12.82
CA ALA A 359 4.85 2.99 11.61
C ALA A 359 6.35 3.22 11.34
N PHE A 360 7.17 3.36 12.39
CA PHE A 360 8.62 3.48 12.26
C PHE A 360 9.29 2.20 11.81
N LEU A 361 8.93 1.06 12.40
CA LEU A 361 9.47 -0.24 12.00
C LEU A 361 9.06 -0.56 10.56
N GLU A 362 7.78 -0.38 10.21
CA GLU A 362 7.30 -0.59 8.83
C GLU A 362 7.94 0.36 7.81
N MET A 363 8.23 1.61 8.19
CA MET A 363 8.96 2.52 7.32
C MET A 363 10.37 2.02 7.02
N ILE A 364 11.07 1.46 8.02
CA ILE A 364 12.39 0.85 7.79
C ILE A 364 12.28 -0.31 6.82
N ILE A 365 11.32 -1.22 7.05
CA ILE A 365 11.11 -2.38 6.16
C ILE A 365 10.82 -1.89 4.73
N ASN A 366 9.91 -0.93 4.55
CA ASN A 366 9.56 -0.44 3.22
C ASN A 366 10.73 0.25 2.50
N ILE A 367 11.60 0.98 3.22
CA ILE A 367 12.81 1.57 2.62
C ILE A 367 13.77 0.48 2.16
N VAL A 368 13.98 -0.55 2.98
CA VAL A 368 14.89 -1.65 2.64
C VAL A 368 14.33 -2.49 1.50
N SER A 369 13.02 -2.73 1.47
CA SER A 369 12.32 -3.45 0.39
C SER A 369 12.10 -2.62 -0.88
N GLY A 370 12.63 -1.39 -0.99
CA GLY A 370 12.44 -0.55 -2.19
C GLY A 370 11.02 -0.03 -2.42
N GLN A 371 10.09 -0.25 -1.47
CA GLN A 371 8.67 0.11 -1.58
C GLN A 371 8.43 1.61 -1.28
N TYR A 372 9.06 2.49 -2.08
CA TYR A 372 9.02 3.94 -1.88
C TYR A 372 7.62 4.54 -1.98
N VAL A 373 6.74 3.91 -2.77
CA VAL A 373 5.34 4.31 -2.98
C VAL A 373 4.53 4.29 -1.68
N LEU A 374 4.92 3.47 -0.70
CA LEU A 374 4.25 3.38 0.60
C LEU A 374 4.80 4.37 1.63
N LEU A 375 5.83 5.16 1.32
CA LEU A 375 6.37 6.17 2.26
C LEU A 375 5.41 7.34 2.55
N PRO A 376 4.63 7.86 1.58
CA PRO A 376 3.56 8.82 1.86
C PRO A 376 2.55 8.31 2.89
N LEU A 377 2.21 7.01 2.85
CA LEU A 377 1.37 6.36 3.85
C LEU A 377 2.01 6.45 5.24
N LYS A 378 3.29 6.07 5.38
CA LYS A 378 3.99 6.13 6.68
C LYS A 378 4.12 7.57 7.20
N LEU A 379 4.39 8.54 6.34
CA LEU A 379 4.37 9.97 6.70
C LEU A 379 2.99 10.40 7.23
N GLY A 380 1.93 9.93 6.58
CA GLY A 380 0.57 10.11 7.05
C GLY A 380 0.36 9.50 8.44
N TYR A 381 0.82 8.27 8.68
CA TYR A 381 0.75 7.65 10.02
C TYR A 381 1.43 8.51 11.08
N PHE A 382 2.67 8.94 10.88
CA PHE A 382 3.38 9.77 11.86
C PHE A 382 2.63 11.06 12.21
N THR A 383 2.16 11.76 11.17
CA THR A 383 1.51 13.06 11.34
C THR A 383 0.11 12.91 11.94
N ASN A 384 -0.69 11.92 11.52
CA ASN A 384 -2.00 11.63 12.10
C ASN A 384 -1.89 11.11 13.53
N THR A 385 -0.89 10.28 13.84
CA THR A 385 -0.65 9.78 15.20
C THR A 385 -0.44 10.93 16.16
N THR A 386 0.35 11.93 15.75
CA THR A 386 0.55 13.16 16.51
C THR A 386 -0.77 13.88 16.75
N TYR A 387 -1.56 14.05 15.69
CA TYR A 387 -2.86 14.71 15.73
C TYR A 387 -3.86 13.98 16.64
N GLY A 388 -3.97 12.66 16.49
CA GLY A 388 -4.82 11.77 17.28
C GLY A 388 -4.46 11.79 18.75
N TYR A 389 -3.18 11.70 19.10
CA TYR A 389 -2.72 11.77 20.49
C TYR A 389 -3.09 13.10 21.15
N ILE A 390 -2.89 14.23 20.45
CA ILE A 390 -3.27 15.56 20.94
C ILE A 390 -4.79 15.63 21.14
N LYS A 391 -5.57 15.18 20.15
CA LYS A 391 -7.04 15.27 20.16
C LYS A 391 -7.67 14.42 21.25
N TRP A 392 -7.24 13.17 21.38
CA TRP A 392 -7.69 12.26 22.43
C TRP A 392 -7.28 12.77 23.82
N THR A 393 -6.08 13.35 23.96
CA THR A 393 -5.66 13.97 25.23
C THR A 393 -6.56 15.15 25.61
N LYS A 394 -6.87 16.06 24.66
CA LYS A 394 -7.77 17.20 24.91
C LYS A 394 -9.17 16.74 25.32
N TYR A 395 -9.69 15.72 24.64
CA TYR A 395 -11.00 15.14 24.93
C TYR A 395 -11.07 14.54 26.35
N ILE A 396 -10.05 13.76 26.75
CA ILE A 396 -9.99 13.18 28.10
C ILE A 396 -9.94 14.28 29.17
N GLN A 397 -9.19 15.36 28.91
CA GLN A 397 -9.08 16.48 29.85
C GLN A 397 -10.38 17.28 29.99
N SER A 398 -11.12 17.52 28.91
CA SER A 398 -12.39 18.26 28.97
C SER A 398 -13.44 17.48 29.77
N HIS A 399 -13.61 16.20 29.48
CA HIS A 399 -14.59 15.34 30.16
C HIS A 399 -14.24 15.11 31.64
N SER A 400 -12.95 15.02 31.98
CA SER A 400 -12.54 14.94 33.38
C SER A 400 -12.88 16.22 34.16
N LYS A 401 -12.78 17.40 33.53
CA LYS A 401 -13.13 18.69 34.15
C LYS A 401 -14.63 18.87 34.30
N GLU A 402 -15.42 18.52 33.28
CA GLU A 402 -16.88 18.55 33.37
C GLU A 402 -17.41 17.63 34.46
N LYS A 403 -16.87 16.40 34.55
CA LYS A 403 -17.25 15.46 35.61
C LYS A 403 -16.87 15.97 37.01
N GLN A 404 -15.74 16.65 37.16
CA GLN A 404 -15.39 17.30 38.43
C GLN A 404 -16.31 18.47 38.76
N ALA A 405 -16.70 19.28 37.76
CA ALA A 405 -17.61 20.41 37.93
C ALA A 405 -19.06 19.98 38.26
N GLN A 406 -19.49 18.78 37.84
CA GLN A 406 -20.79 18.21 38.20
C GLN A 406 -20.82 17.61 39.63
N ILE A 407 -19.66 17.35 40.23
CA ILE A 407 -19.53 16.75 41.58
C ILE A 407 -19.27 17.84 42.64
N SER A 408 -18.80 19.02 42.24
CA SER A 408 -18.66 20.22 43.08
C SER A 408 -19.96 21.02 43.11
#